data_AF-A0A0Q4UPB3-F1
#
_entry.id   AF-A0A0Q4UPB3-F1
#
_cell.length_a   1.000
_cell.length_b   1.000
_cell.length_c   1.000
_cell.angle_alpha   90.00
_cell.angle_beta   90.00
_cell.angle_gamma   90.00
#
_symmetry.space_group_name_H-M   'P 1'
#
loop_
_entity.id
_entity.type
_entity.pdbx_description
1 polymer ?
#
loop_
_entity_poly.entity_id
_entity_poly.type
_entity_poly.pdbx_seq_one_letter_code
_entity_poly.pdbx_strand_id
1 'polypeptide(L)'
;MCTIVAIAHKLSTCGHAADIGVLMTHRLHADRCLEVARELRAAAEETRQTLQVSRDLVRRSREQTAAGPLACSKDDNLVPSNQLVMSLIEAYEAAENEPDTQTRLLLGHVLHHVGRRIADGIGPRMAGIAVH
;
A
#
# COMPACT_ATOMS: atom_id res chain seq x y z
N MET A 1 41.06 39.51 59.51
CA MET A 1 40.42 39.75 58.20
C MET A 1 40.68 38.66 57.15
N CYS A 2 41.59 37.69 57.34
CA CYS A 2 41.90 36.69 56.31
C CYS A 2 40.83 35.59 56.08
N THR A 3 39.99 35.27 57.07
CA THR A 3 39.07 34.13 56.99
C THR A 3 37.85 34.38 56.11
N ILE A 4 37.34 35.62 56.09
CA ILE A 4 36.14 35.98 55.30
C ILE A 4 36.48 35.99 53.81
N VAL A 5 37.67 36.46 53.42
CA VAL A 5 38.14 36.46 52.03
C VAL A 5 38.36 35.03 51.52
N ALA A 6 38.88 34.13 52.36
CA ALA A 6 39.07 32.73 51.99
C ALA A 6 37.76 31.96 51.76
N ILE A 7 36.73 32.23 52.58
CA ILE A 7 35.40 31.62 52.43
C ILE A 7 34.70 32.17 51.19
N ALA A 8 34.78 33.48 50.93
CA ALA A 8 34.21 34.09 49.73
C ALA A 8 34.86 33.55 48.44
N HIS A 9 36.19 33.36 48.43
CA HIS A 9 36.90 32.78 47.28
C HIS A 9 36.53 31.30 47.06
N LYS A 10 36.39 30.51 48.13
CA LYS A 10 35.93 29.11 48.08
C LYS A 10 34.50 28.99 47.54
N LEU A 11 33.58 29.87 47.97
CA LEU A 11 32.20 29.87 47.49
C LEU A 11 32.10 30.31 46.02
N SER A 12 32.90 31.31 45.61
CA SER A 12 32.97 31.76 44.21
C SER A 12 33.54 30.70 43.26
N THR A 13 34.52 29.92 43.71
CA THR A 13 35.12 28.83 42.90
C THR A 13 34.22 27.59 42.84
N CYS A 14 33.49 27.27 43.91
CA CYS A 14 32.48 26.20 43.89
C CYS A 14 31.28 26.54 43.00
N GLY A 15 30.84 27.80 42.96
CA GLY A 15 29.76 28.25 42.07
C GLY A 15 30.12 28.12 40.59
N HIS A 16 31.33 28.56 40.19
CA HIS A 16 31.80 28.43 38.81
C HIS A 16 31.96 26.98 38.34
N ALA A 17 32.38 26.07 39.21
CA ALA A 17 32.55 24.66 38.86
C ALA A 17 31.20 23.95 38.63
N ALA A 18 30.16 24.30 39.40
CA ALA A 18 28.81 23.75 39.23
C ALA A 18 28.15 24.25 37.92
N ASP A 19 28.34 25.52 37.58
CA ASP A 19 27.81 26.13 36.36
C ASP A 19 28.43 25.51 35.09
N ILE A 20 29.76 25.27 35.11
CA ILE A 20 30.47 24.59 34.02
C ILE A 20 29.99 23.13 33.83
N GLY A 21 29.71 22.42 34.92
CA GLY A 21 29.18 21.04 34.85
C GLY A 21 27.79 20.95 34.22
N VAL A 22 26.90 21.90 34.55
CA VAL A 22 25.55 21.99 33.96
C VAL A 22 25.61 22.38 32.48
N LEU A 23 26.50 23.31 32.12
CA LEU A 23 26.71 23.70 30.73
C LEU A 23 27.29 22.55 29.87
N MET A 24 28.22 21.76 30.42
CA MET A 24 28.80 20.59 29.74
C MET A 24 27.79 19.46 29.54
N THR A 25 26.99 19.16 30.56
CA THR A 25 25.93 18.13 30.45
C THR A 25 24.84 18.54 29.46
N HIS A 26 24.43 19.81 29.45
CA HIS A 26 23.48 20.33 28.46
C HIS A 26 24.05 20.26 27.02
N ARG A 27 25.34 20.55 26.83
CA ARG A 27 26.02 20.37 25.52
C ARG A 27 26.06 18.91 25.08
N LEU A 28 26.43 17.99 25.98
CA LEU A 28 26.47 16.56 25.66
C LEU A 28 25.07 16.00 25.33
N HIS A 29 24.02 16.48 25.99
CA HIS A 29 22.64 16.14 25.66
C HIS A 29 22.20 16.71 24.31
N ALA A 30 22.52 17.98 24.03
CA ALA A 30 22.23 18.61 22.74
C ALA A 30 22.94 17.89 21.58
N ASP A 31 24.21 17.53 21.75
CA ASP A 31 24.99 16.80 20.75
C ASP A 31 24.39 15.41 20.50
N ARG A 32 23.97 14.70 21.55
CA ARG A 32 23.29 13.40 21.41
C ARG A 32 21.95 13.53 20.70
N CYS A 33 21.16 14.56 21.02
CA CYS A 33 19.89 14.82 20.35
C CYS A 33 20.09 15.15 18.86
N LEU A 34 21.13 15.91 18.52
CA LEU A 34 21.48 16.21 17.13
C LEU A 34 21.91 14.95 16.37
N GLU A 35 22.65 14.05 17.00
CA GLU A 35 23.07 12.80 16.37
C GLU A 35 21.87 11.88 16.09
N VAL A 36 20.99 11.70 17.08
CA VAL A 36 19.75 10.94 16.89
C VAL A 36 18.87 11.57 15.81
N ALA A 37 18.78 12.90 15.74
CA ALA A 37 18.02 13.58 14.69
C ALA A 37 18.62 13.36 13.29
N ARG A 38 19.95 13.23 13.18
CA ARG A 38 20.63 12.89 11.91
C ARG A 38 20.36 11.45 11.50
N GLU A 39 20.47 10.51 12.44
CA GLU A 39 20.17 9.09 12.21
C GLU A 39 18.72 8.89 11.76
N LEU A 40 17.77 9.51 12.46
CA LEU A 40 16.36 9.46 12.09
C LEU A 40 16.10 10.07 10.71
N ARG A 41 16.81 11.15 10.36
CA ARG A 41 16.72 11.74 9.02
C ARG A 41 17.26 10.80 7.95
N ALA A 42 18.39 10.14 8.22
CA ALA A 42 18.97 9.17 7.29
C ALA A 42 18.01 7.98 7.07
N ALA A 43 17.45 7.41 8.14
CA ALA A 43 16.49 6.31 8.07
C ALA A 43 15.19 6.71 7.36
N ALA A 44 14.69 7.92 7.59
CA ALA A 44 13.51 8.44 6.91
C ALA A 44 13.74 8.62 5.40
N GLU A 45 14.93 9.12 5.02
CA GLU A 45 15.28 9.30 3.62
C GLU A 45 15.48 7.97 2.89
N GLU A 46 16.10 6.98 3.54
CA GLU A 46 16.18 5.61 3.03
C GLU A 46 14.79 5.03 2.78
N THR A 47 13.88 5.14 3.76
CA THR A 47 12.50 4.68 3.62
C THR A 47 11.79 5.37 2.45
N ARG A 48 12.00 6.68 2.27
CA ARG A 48 11.42 7.46 1.16
C ARG A 48 11.91 6.92 -0.19
N GLN A 49 13.19 6.61 -0.30
CA GLN A 49 13.78 6.04 -1.52
C GLN A 49 13.22 4.65 -1.81
N THR A 50 13.13 3.78 -0.80
CA THR A 50 12.53 2.44 -0.95
C THR A 50 11.09 2.52 -1.44
N LEU A 51 10.26 3.37 -0.83
CA LEU A 51 8.87 3.55 -1.25
C LEU A 51 8.76 4.09 -2.67
N GLN A 52 9.67 4.98 -3.08
CA GLN A 52 9.71 5.50 -4.45
C GLN A 52 10.03 4.37 -5.46
N VAL A 53 11.00 3.52 -5.16
CA VAL A 53 11.34 2.36 -5.99
C VAL A 53 10.16 1.38 -6.08
N SER A 54 9.49 1.09 -4.96
CA SER A 54 8.30 0.22 -4.95
C SER A 54 7.17 0.80 -5.79
N ARG A 55 6.93 2.12 -5.69
CA ARG A 55 5.91 2.81 -6.50
C ARG A 55 6.24 2.76 -7.98
N ASP A 56 7.50 2.97 -8.35
CA ASP A 56 7.96 2.89 -9.73
C ASP A 56 7.88 1.48 -10.30
N LEU A 57 8.12 0.45 -9.48
CA LEU A 57 7.91 -0.95 -9.86
C LEU A 57 6.43 -1.25 -10.10
N VAL A 58 5.54 -0.85 -9.18
CA VAL A 58 4.08 -1.03 -9.33
C VAL A 58 3.57 -0.28 -10.55
N ARG A 59 4.04 0.95 -10.78
CA ARG A 59 3.70 1.72 -11.98
C ARG A 59 4.14 1.00 -13.25
N ARG A 60 5.40 0.57 -13.33
CA ARG A 60 5.91 -0.20 -14.48
C ARG A 60 5.17 -1.52 -14.69
N SER A 61 4.80 -2.21 -13.61
CA SER A 61 3.97 -3.43 -13.69
C SER A 61 2.60 -3.13 -14.29
N ARG A 62 1.93 -2.06 -13.83
CA ARG A 62 0.64 -1.63 -14.39
C ARG A 62 0.77 -1.19 -15.84
N GLU A 63 1.83 -0.44 -16.18
CA GLU A 63 2.13 -0.04 -17.54
C GLU A 63 2.43 -1.25 -18.43
N GLN A 64 3.14 -2.27 -17.95
CA GLN A 64 3.32 -3.53 -18.68
C GLN A 64 2.01 -4.29 -18.86
N THR A 65 1.16 -4.37 -17.83
CA THR A 65 -0.20 -4.93 -17.97
C THR A 65 -1.05 -4.14 -18.95
N ALA A 66 -0.87 -2.82 -19.04
CA ALA A 66 -1.55 -1.96 -20.01
C ALA A 66 -0.91 -1.95 -21.40
N ALA A 67 0.39 -2.21 -21.51
CA ALA A 67 1.19 -2.11 -22.73
C ALA A 67 1.55 -3.47 -23.37
N GLY A 68 1.20 -4.61 -22.76
CA GLY A 68 1.18 -5.86 -23.51
C GLY A 68 0.84 -7.14 -22.73
N PRO A 69 0.19 -8.11 -23.38
CA PRO A 69 0.02 -8.16 -24.83
C PRO A 69 -1.38 -7.73 -25.31
N LEU A 70 -1.44 -7.08 -26.47
CA LEU A 70 -2.54 -7.24 -27.45
C LEU A 70 -2.63 -8.71 -27.95
N ALA A 71 -2.51 -9.67 -27.03
CA ALA A 71 -2.63 -11.11 -27.20
C ALA A 71 -3.17 -11.77 -25.91
N CYS A 72 -3.95 -11.04 -25.09
CA CYS A 72 -5.14 -11.69 -24.56
C CYS A 72 -6.06 -11.83 -25.76
N SER A 73 -6.44 -13.07 -26.06
CA SER A 73 -6.88 -13.48 -27.39
C SER A 73 -7.90 -12.50 -27.98
N LYS A 74 -7.69 -12.16 -29.24
CA LYS A 74 -8.65 -11.52 -30.11
C LYS A 74 -9.79 -12.52 -30.41
N ASP A 75 -10.40 -13.03 -29.34
CA ASP A 75 -11.49 -13.99 -29.30
C ASP A 75 -12.51 -13.59 -28.22
N ASP A 76 -12.34 -12.42 -27.57
CA ASP A 76 -13.33 -11.84 -26.66
C ASP A 76 -14.68 -11.54 -27.33
N ASN A 77 -14.73 -11.59 -28.68
CA ASN A 77 -15.95 -11.50 -29.47
C ASN A 77 -16.59 -12.87 -29.79
N LEU A 78 -16.00 -14.00 -29.37
CA LEU A 78 -16.69 -15.28 -29.48
C LEU A 78 -17.72 -15.39 -28.36
N VAL A 79 -18.96 -15.57 -28.79
CA VAL A 79 -20.07 -15.97 -27.92
C VAL A 79 -19.62 -17.22 -27.15
N PRO A 80 -19.76 -17.24 -25.82
CA PRO A 80 -19.38 -18.41 -25.03
C PRO A 80 -20.15 -19.65 -25.50
N SER A 81 -19.51 -20.82 -25.48
CA SER A 81 -20.15 -22.04 -25.96
C SER A 81 -21.34 -22.43 -25.06
N ASN A 82 -22.42 -22.94 -25.66
CA ASN A 82 -23.61 -23.37 -24.92
C ASN A 82 -23.28 -24.41 -23.84
N GLN A 83 -22.32 -25.30 -24.13
CA GLN A 83 -21.87 -26.32 -23.17
C GLN A 83 -21.24 -25.67 -21.92
N LEU A 84 -20.40 -24.64 -22.09
CA LEU A 84 -19.81 -23.92 -20.97
C LEU A 84 -20.89 -23.23 -20.12
N VAL A 85 -21.86 -22.58 -20.78
CA VAL A 85 -22.97 -21.90 -20.09
C VAL A 85 -23.78 -22.90 -19.26
N MET A 86 -24.15 -24.05 -19.84
CA MET A 86 -24.86 -25.11 -19.11
C MET A 86 -24.06 -25.62 -17.91
N SER A 87 -22.78 -25.96 -18.10
CA SER A 87 -21.95 -26.44 -16.99
C SER A 87 -21.77 -25.42 -15.86
N LEU A 88 -21.74 -24.12 -16.18
CA LEU A 88 -21.68 -23.06 -15.17
C LEU A 88 -22.99 -22.92 -14.39
N ILE A 89 -24.13 -23.08 -15.04
CA ILE A 89 -25.45 -23.09 -14.38
C ILE A 89 -25.55 -24.30 -13.45
N GLU A 90 -25.22 -25.50 -13.94
CA GLU A 90 -25.22 -26.73 -13.14
C GLU A 90 -24.30 -26.62 -11.92
N ALA A 91 -23.09 -26.06 -12.10
CA ALA A 91 -22.17 -25.84 -10.99
C ALA A 91 -22.72 -24.85 -9.95
N TYR A 92 -23.40 -23.78 -10.40
CA TYR A 92 -24.01 -22.79 -9.50
C TYR A 92 -25.19 -23.38 -8.72
N GLU A 93 -26.04 -24.17 -9.37
CA GLU A 93 -27.15 -24.89 -8.73
C GLU A 93 -26.64 -25.94 -7.74
N ALA A 94 -25.59 -26.68 -8.10
CA ALA A 94 -24.95 -27.65 -7.19
C ALA A 94 -24.38 -26.95 -5.94
N ALA A 95 -23.78 -25.76 -6.12
CA ALA A 95 -23.22 -24.96 -5.04
C ALA A 95 -24.28 -24.32 -4.12
N GLU A 96 -25.58 -24.41 -4.43
CA GLU A 96 -26.65 -23.92 -3.56
C GLU A 96 -26.75 -24.74 -2.25
N ASN A 97 -26.45 -26.03 -2.34
CA ASN A 97 -26.51 -26.96 -1.21
C ASN A 97 -25.18 -27.10 -0.46
N GLU A 98 -24.11 -26.46 -0.96
CA GLU A 98 -22.78 -26.50 -0.35
C GLU A 98 -22.64 -25.44 0.76
N PRO A 99 -21.95 -25.74 1.87
CA PRO A 99 -21.68 -24.76 2.92
C PRO A 99 -20.67 -23.68 2.47
N ASP A 100 -19.95 -23.91 1.36
CA ASP A 100 -18.95 -22.98 0.85
C ASP A 100 -19.57 -21.81 0.07
N THR A 101 -19.89 -20.77 0.83
CA THR A 101 -20.39 -19.49 0.29
C THR A 101 -19.42 -18.81 -0.68
N GLN A 102 -18.11 -19.06 -0.59
CA GLN A 102 -17.12 -18.42 -1.47
C GLN A 102 -17.20 -18.99 -2.89
N THR A 103 -17.35 -20.31 -3.01
CA THR A 103 -17.57 -20.97 -4.31
C THR A 103 -18.85 -20.48 -4.97
N ARG A 104 -19.95 -20.34 -4.22
CA ARG A 104 -21.21 -19.82 -4.76
C ARG A 104 -21.09 -18.38 -5.27
N LEU A 105 -20.40 -17.50 -4.52
CA LEU A 105 -20.16 -16.12 -4.95
C LEU A 105 -19.29 -16.04 -6.20
N LEU A 106 -18.25 -16.90 -6.30
CA LEU A 106 -17.40 -16.96 -7.47
C LEU A 106 -18.19 -17.39 -8.71
N LEU A 107 -19.00 -18.45 -8.60
CA LEU A 107 -19.85 -18.93 -9.68
C LEU A 107 -20.87 -17.87 -10.12
N GLY A 108 -21.47 -17.15 -9.17
CA GLY A 108 -22.37 -16.03 -9.47
C GLY A 108 -21.68 -14.90 -10.25
N HIS A 109 -20.45 -14.52 -9.88
CA HIS A 109 -19.67 -13.52 -10.63
C HIS A 109 -19.33 -13.99 -12.06
N VAL A 110 -18.96 -15.26 -12.21
CA VAL A 110 -18.64 -15.84 -13.52
C VAL A 110 -19.88 -15.88 -14.42
N LEU A 111 -21.04 -16.30 -13.89
CA LEU A 111 -22.32 -16.29 -14.61
C LEU A 111 -22.71 -14.87 -15.05
N HIS A 112 -22.57 -13.88 -14.16
CA HIS A 112 -22.85 -12.48 -14.53
C HIS A 112 -21.92 -11.98 -15.65
N HIS A 113 -20.62 -12.32 -15.59
CA HIS A 113 -19.68 -11.96 -16.63
C HIS A 113 -20.01 -12.60 -17.99
N VAL A 114 -20.36 -13.89 -17.98
CA VAL A 114 -20.78 -14.65 -19.18
C VAL A 114 -22.09 -14.09 -19.76
N GLY A 115 -23.08 -13.81 -18.91
CA GLY A 115 -24.35 -13.22 -19.33
C GLY A 115 -24.18 -11.86 -20.00
N ARG A 116 -23.30 -11.00 -19.46
CA ARG A 116 -22.95 -9.72 -20.09
C ARG A 116 -22.35 -9.92 -21.48
N ARG A 117 -21.39 -10.85 -21.64
CA ARG A 117 -20.76 -11.14 -22.93
C ARG A 117 -21.76 -11.67 -23.97
N ILE A 118 -22.71 -12.51 -23.54
CA ILE A 118 -23.79 -12.99 -24.41
C ILE A 118 -24.66 -11.81 -24.86
N ALA A 119 -25.04 -10.93 -23.92
CA ALA A 119 -25.83 -9.74 -24.24
C ALA A 119 -25.11 -8.80 -25.22
N ASP A 120 -23.81 -8.58 -25.01
CA ASP A 120 -22.95 -7.78 -25.89
C ASP A 120 -22.85 -8.39 -27.30
N GLY A 121 -22.79 -9.73 -27.40
CA GLY A 121 -22.68 -10.45 -28.67
C GLY A 121 -24.00 -10.56 -29.46
N ILE A 122 -25.15 -10.60 -28.77
CA ILE A 122 -26.46 -10.68 -29.41
C ILE A 122 -26.85 -9.31 -30.00
N GLY A 123 -26.47 -8.20 -29.36
CA GLY A 123 -26.82 -6.85 -29.82
C GLY A 123 -28.34 -6.60 -29.82
N PRO A 124 -28.78 -5.32 -29.83
CA PRO A 124 -30.18 -4.98 -29.60
C PRO A 124 -31.12 -5.54 -30.67
N ARG A 125 -30.66 -5.69 -31.93
CA ARG A 125 -31.49 -6.18 -33.03
C ARG A 125 -31.83 -7.68 -32.92
N MET A 126 -30.87 -8.52 -32.51
CA MET A 126 -31.15 -9.95 -32.31
C MET A 126 -31.90 -10.21 -31.00
N ALA A 127 -31.79 -9.30 -30.03
CA ALA A 127 -32.58 -9.31 -28.80
C ALA A 127 -34.03 -8.83 -29.00
N GLY A 128 -34.44 -8.51 -30.24
CA GLY A 128 -35.78 -7.99 -30.54
C GLY A 128 -36.05 -6.58 -29.98
N ILE A 129 -34.99 -5.86 -29.57
CA ILE A 129 -35.09 -4.50 -29.05
C ILE A 129 -35.11 -3.55 -30.24
N ALA A 130 -36.29 -2.99 -30.52
CA ALA A 130 -36.48 -1.98 -31.55
C ALA A 130 -35.76 -0.68 -31.16
N VAL A 131 -34.55 -0.47 -31.67
CA VAL A 131 -33.84 0.81 -31.56
C VAL A 131 -34.54 1.77 -32.52
N HIS A 132 -35.36 2.67 -31.97
CA HIS A 132 -36.03 3.75 -32.71
C HIS A 132 -35.03 4.87 -32.99
#